data_AF-A0A8T4VBZ3-F1
#
_entry.id   AF-A0A8T4VBZ3-F1
#
_cell.length_a   1.000
_cell.length_b   1.000
_cell.length_c   1.000
_cell.angle_alpha   90.00
_cell.angle_beta   90.00
_cell.angle_gamma   90.00
#
_symmetry.space_group_name_H-M   'P 1'
#
loop_
_entity.id
_entity.type
_entity.pdbx_description
1 polymer ?
#
loop_
_entity_poly.entity_id
_entity_poly.type
_entity_poly.pdbx_seq_one_letter_code
_entity_poly.pdbx_strand_id
1 'polypeptide(L)'
;MDYRINSGCAIIENEKVLVLWKIKRQHYEFPGGGVEPNETIQKCAIREAKEEIGCDIQLLKHIKAYKIHLPGLNVLSHSFLTRIKDNQKPKVMEPDVFKEIFWMPIKEYKKYSCAPNLKEFCEDVINKKVDLICPIITISGNPGSGKSTIATEVAKYFSAERIYVGEIRRQLAKEKGMTIQEFNEYGLKHPETDVDVDKKASQKARELAKNNMIIVEGRTQFHFIPESIKIYIKVDITEGAKRMFKELQQENKRNEGKPKNLEEVKKNNIERDASDLQRYKKYYNIDHTKESNYDFVLDTTKLNIQQEIQKIIEFIENSIMTENKH
;
A
#
# COMPACT_ATOMS: atom_id res chain seq x y z
N MET A 1 -20.47 28.53 10.10
CA MET A 1 -20.50 28.65 8.64
C MET A 1 -20.25 27.27 8.09
N ASP A 2 -21.27 26.68 7.48
CA ASP A 2 -21.18 25.33 6.97
C ASP A 2 -20.32 25.31 5.71
N TYR A 3 -19.40 24.34 5.64
CA TYR A 3 -18.61 24.11 4.45
C TYR A 3 -19.39 23.19 3.52
N ARG A 4 -19.49 23.55 2.24
CA ARG A 4 -19.80 22.57 1.21
C ARG A 4 -18.61 21.64 1.07
N ILE A 5 -18.84 20.33 1.12
CA ILE A 5 -17.78 19.34 0.94
C ILE A 5 -17.68 18.99 -0.54
N ASN A 6 -16.47 19.10 -1.07
CA ASN A 6 -16.13 18.64 -2.41
C ASN A 6 -15.06 17.55 -2.33
N SER A 7 -15.01 16.69 -3.35
CA SER A 7 -13.99 15.66 -3.47
C SER A 7 -13.51 15.57 -4.92
N GLY A 8 -12.20 15.45 -5.11
CA GLY A 8 -11.61 15.40 -6.45
C GLY A 8 -10.37 14.51 -6.56
N CYS A 9 -9.99 14.25 -7.80
CA CYS A 9 -9.01 13.27 -8.19
C CYS A 9 -7.75 13.94 -8.75
N ALA A 10 -6.65 13.87 -8.01
CA ALA A 10 -5.33 14.15 -8.55
C ALA A 10 -4.83 12.89 -9.29
N ILE A 11 -5.08 12.85 -10.60
CA ILE A 11 -4.59 11.79 -11.48
C ILE A 11 -3.26 12.26 -12.08
N ILE A 12 -2.17 11.55 -11.78
CA ILE A 12 -0.81 11.96 -12.13
C ILE A 12 -0.15 10.95 -13.06
N GLU A 13 0.42 11.44 -14.17
CA GLU A 13 1.27 10.68 -15.09
C GLU A 13 2.46 11.53 -15.53
N ASN A 14 3.68 11.01 -15.42
CA ASN A 14 4.90 11.68 -15.90
C ASN A 14 5.05 13.14 -15.44
N GLU A 15 4.86 13.41 -14.14
CA GLU A 15 4.86 14.76 -13.53
C GLU A 15 3.77 15.72 -14.08
N LYS A 16 2.76 15.19 -14.77
CA LYS A 16 1.59 15.93 -15.24
C LYS A 16 0.35 15.52 -14.48
N VAL A 17 -0.54 16.48 -14.24
CA VAL A 17 -1.84 16.27 -13.60
C VAL A 17 -2.95 16.39 -14.64
N LEU A 18 -3.90 15.45 -14.63
CA LEU A 18 -5.09 15.52 -15.47
C LEU A 18 -6.03 16.60 -14.93
N VAL A 19 -6.43 17.51 -15.79
CA VAL A 19 -7.33 18.62 -15.45
C VAL A 19 -8.37 18.85 -16.53
N LEU A 20 -9.49 19.45 -16.14
CA LEU A 20 -10.60 19.81 -17.02
C LEU A 20 -10.78 21.32 -17.06
N TRP A 21 -11.03 21.90 -18.24
CA TRP A 21 -11.34 23.32 -18.38
C TRP A 21 -12.82 23.60 -18.13
N LYS A 22 -13.16 24.21 -16.99
CA LYS A 22 -14.54 24.56 -16.64
C LYS A 22 -14.98 25.85 -17.32
N ILE A 23 -15.95 25.76 -18.24
CA ILE A 23 -16.38 26.88 -19.09
C ILE A 23 -16.88 28.07 -18.27
N LYS A 24 -17.75 27.83 -17.28
CA LYS A 24 -18.37 28.91 -16.48
C LYS A 24 -17.38 29.64 -15.58
N ARG A 25 -16.29 28.99 -15.17
CA ARG A 25 -15.30 29.56 -14.23
C ARG A 25 -14.00 30.01 -14.91
N GLN A 26 -13.79 29.61 -16.16
CA GLN A 26 -12.61 29.99 -16.97
C GLN A 26 -11.29 29.60 -16.29
N HIS A 27 -11.24 28.39 -15.74
CA HIS A 27 -10.03 27.79 -15.16
C HIS A 27 -10.02 26.27 -15.33
N TYR A 28 -8.84 25.69 -15.17
CA TYR A 28 -8.63 24.27 -14.98
C TYR A 28 -8.92 23.84 -13.53
N GLU A 29 -9.54 22.70 -13.37
CA GLU A 29 -9.76 22.05 -12.07
C GLU A 29 -9.50 20.53 -12.18
N PHE A 30 -9.37 19.87 -11.02
CA PHE A 30 -9.37 18.42 -10.96
C PHE A 30 -10.73 17.87 -11.41
N PRO A 31 -10.78 16.66 -11.98
CA PRO A 31 -12.01 15.90 -12.00
C PRO A 31 -12.55 15.76 -10.57
N GLY A 32 -13.78 16.18 -10.32
CA GLY A 32 -14.34 16.22 -8.97
C GLY A 32 -15.48 17.22 -8.80
N GLY A 33 -16.30 16.96 -7.78
CA GLY A 33 -17.51 17.73 -7.54
C GLY A 33 -17.94 17.73 -6.08
N GLY A 34 -19.23 17.95 -5.86
CA GLY A 34 -19.82 18.05 -4.53
C GLY A 34 -20.18 16.67 -3.98
N VAL A 35 -19.98 16.49 -2.67
CA VAL A 35 -20.43 15.27 -2.00
C VAL A 35 -21.95 15.31 -1.83
N GLU A 36 -22.62 14.24 -2.26
CA GLU A 36 -24.08 14.11 -2.15
C GLU A 36 -24.52 13.65 -0.76
N PRO A 37 -25.81 13.85 -0.38
CA PRO A 37 -26.34 13.31 0.86
C PRO A 37 -26.14 11.78 0.96
N ASN A 38 -25.60 11.31 2.08
CA ASN A 38 -25.25 9.90 2.34
C ASN A 38 -24.11 9.33 1.47
N GLU A 39 -23.35 10.18 0.79
CA GLU A 39 -22.16 9.81 0.04
C GLU A 39 -20.88 10.05 0.88
N THR A 40 -19.89 9.16 0.78
CA THR A 40 -18.57 9.40 1.37
C THR A 40 -17.70 10.22 0.41
N ILE A 41 -16.72 10.96 0.92
CA ILE A 41 -15.77 11.71 0.08
C ILE A 41 -15.06 10.82 -0.96
N GLN A 42 -14.83 9.54 -0.63
CA GLN A 42 -14.23 8.56 -1.55
C GLN A 42 -15.19 8.19 -2.68
N LYS A 43 -16.45 7.90 -2.35
CA LYS A 43 -17.48 7.57 -3.35
C LYS A 43 -17.72 8.73 -4.30
N CYS A 44 -17.76 9.95 -3.77
CA CYS A 44 -17.84 11.18 -4.57
C CYS A 44 -16.69 11.27 -5.59
N ALA A 45 -15.43 11.11 -5.16
CA ALA A 45 -14.29 11.15 -6.09
C ALA A 45 -14.40 10.10 -7.21
N ILE A 46 -14.82 8.87 -6.89
CA ILE A 46 -14.97 7.78 -7.86
C ILE A 46 -16.12 8.08 -8.84
N ARG A 47 -17.26 8.56 -8.33
CA ARG A 47 -18.43 8.92 -9.14
C ARG A 47 -18.10 10.06 -10.10
N GLU A 48 -17.53 11.14 -9.60
CA GLU A 48 -17.19 12.33 -10.38
C GLU A 48 -16.15 12.01 -11.47
N ALA A 49 -15.14 11.18 -11.17
CA ALA A 49 -14.21 10.72 -12.21
C ALA A 49 -14.94 9.92 -13.32
N LYS A 50 -15.93 9.10 -12.96
CA LYS A 50 -16.72 8.37 -13.95
C LYS A 50 -17.59 9.30 -14.79
N GLU A 51 -18.25 10.26 -14.14
CA GLU A 51 -19.17 11.21 -14.76
C GLU A 51 -18.45 12.21 -15.66
N GLU A 52 -17.33 12.79 -15.22
CA GLU A 52 -16.67 13.89 -15.94
C GLU A 52 -15.64 13.41 -16.97
N ILE A 53 -14.91 12.32 -16.69
CA ILE A 53 -13.82 11.81 -17.55
C ILE A 53 -14.05 10.41 -18.13
N GLY A 54 -15.13 9.72 -17.71
CA GLY A 54 -15.50 8.41 -18.22
C GLY A 54 -14.64 7.26 -17.70
N CYS A 55 -13.81 7.49 -16.68
CA CYS A 55 -12.83 6.52 -16.20
C CYS A 55 -13.21 5.92 -14.85
N ASP A 56 -13.01 4.60 -14.72
CA ASP A 56 -12.93 3.92 -13.45
C ASP A 56 -11.56 4.21 -12.83
N ILE A 57 -11.56 4.62 -11.57
CA ILE A 57 -10.32 4.98 -10.87
C ILE A 57 -10.06 4.09 -9.66
N GLN A 58 -8.80 4.06 -9.26
CA GLN A 58 -8.34 3.55 -7.98
C GLN A 58 -7.90 4.72 -7.10
N LEU A 59 -8.44 4.81 -5.88
CA LEU A 59 -7.93 5.72 -4.86
C LEU A 59 -6.65 5.13 -4.24
N LEU A 60 -5.57 5.91 -4.22
CA LEU A 60 -4.28 5.48 -3.71
C LEU A 60 -4.00 6.03 -2.31
N LYS A 61 -4.31 7.31 -2.07
CA LYS A 61 -4.05 8.02 -0.81
C LYS A 61 -4.87 9.31 -0.74
N HIS A 62 -5.35 9.69 0.45
CA HIS A 62 -5.86 11.05 0.69
C HIS A 62 -4.69 12.02 0.79
N ILE A 63 -4.69 13.08 -0.03
CA ILE A 63 -3.59 14.06 -0.06
C ILE A 63 -3.80 15.07 1.05
N LYS A 64 -4.91 15.83 0.98
CA LYS A 64 -5.23 16.95 1.84
C LYS A 64 -6.65 17.44 1.57
N ALA A 65 -7.25 18.16 2.52
CA ALA A 65 -8.42 19.00 2.29
C ALA A 65 -8.04 20.49 2.21
N TYR A 66 -8.45 21.15 1.13
CA TYR A 66 -8.20 22.56 0.87
C TYR A 66 -9.41 23.40 1.28
N LYS A 67 -9.19 24.43 2.10
CA LYS A 67 -10.24 25.38 2.51
C LYS A 67 -10.30 26.53 1.51
N ILE A 68 -11.39 26.59 0.75
CA ILE A 68 -11.62 27.60 -0.28
C ILE A 68 -12.72 28.54 0.19
N HIS A 69 -12.41 29.85 0.21
CA HIS A 69 -13.36 30.89 0.57
C HIS A 69 -13.79 31.63 -0.71
N LEU A 70 -15.04 31.40 -1.13
CA LEU A 70 -15.67 32.09 -2.26
C LEU A 70 -16.72 33.09 -1.73
N PRO A 71 -17.06 34.15 -2.48
CA PRO A 71 -18.14 35.06 -2.09
C PRO A 71 -19.44 34.29 -1.82
N GLY A 72 -19.87 34.27 -0.54
CA GLY A 72 -21.09 33.59 -0.10
C GLY A 72 -21.01 32.07 0.03
N LEU A 73 -19.84 31.44 -0.16
CA LEU A 73 -19.69 29.98 -0.07
C LEU A 73 -18.30 29.58 0.44
N ASN A 74 -18.24 28.80 1.52
CA ASN A 74 -17.03 28.12 1.95
C ASN A 74 -17.04 26.68 1.45
N VAL A 75 -15.94 26.22 0.86
CA VAL A 75 -15.79 24.85 0.34
C VAL A 75 -14.61 24.18 1.02
N LEU A 76 -14.81 22.96 1.51
CA LEU A 76 -13.74 22.07 1.95
C LEU A 76 -13.55 21.02 0.86
N SER A 77 -12.48 21.16 0.07
CA SER A 77 -12.22 20.32 -1.09
C SER A 77 -11.16 19.26 -0.74
N HIS A 78 -11.59 18.01 -0.57
CA HIS A 78 -10.70 16.87 -0.41
C HIS A 78 -10.08 16.49 -1.76
N SER A 79 -8.79 16.17 -1.78
CA SER A 79 -8.11 15.64 -2.95
C SER A 79 -7.50 14.27 -2.66
N PHE A 80 -7.70 13.33 -3.57
CA PHE A 80 -7.10 12.01 -3.52
C PHE A 80 -6.06 11.85 -4.61
N LEU A 81 -4.93 11.21 -4.30
CA LEU A 81 -4.04 10.67 -5.32
C LEU A 81 -4.74 9.45 -5.92
N THR A 82 -4.85 9.42 -7.24
CA THR A 82 -5.67 8.42 -7.94
C THR A 82 -4.98 7.92 -9.20
N ARG A 83 -5.41 6.75 -9.69
CA ARG A 83 -4.98 6.19 -10.97
C ARG A 83 -6.18 5.72 -11.77
N ILE A 84 -6.11 5.88 -13.08
CA ILE A 84 -7.08 5.31 -14.01
C ILE A 84 -6.84 3.80 -14.15
N LYS A 85 -7.92 3.01 -14.03
CA LYS A 85 -7.87 1.55 -14.17
C LYS A 85 -7.78 1.12 -15.63
N ASP A 86 -7.21 -0.06 -15.85
CA ASP A 86 -7.23 -0.78 -17.14
C ASP A 86 -6.74 0.03 -18.35
N ASN A 87 -5.85 1.01 -18.12
CA ASN A 87 -5.38 1.96 -19.13
C ASN A 87 -6.51 2.65 -19.91
N GLN A 88 -7.66 2.87 -19.27
CA GLN A 88 -8.75 3.66 -19.85
C GLN A 88 -8.24 5.06 -20.21
N LYS A 89 -8.76 5.61 -21.31
CA LYS A 89 -8.36 6.94 -21.79
C LYS A 89 -9.40 7.96 -21.37
N PRO A 90 -9.02 8.98 -20.58
CA PRO A 90 -9.97 9.97 -20.10
C PRO A 90 -10.38 10.89 -21.26
N LYS A 91 -11.65 11.28 -21.26
CA LYS A 91 -12.25 12.17 -22.26
C LYS A 91 -13.32 13.02 -21.61
N VAL A 92 -13.59 14.21 -22.15
CA VAL A 92 -14.70 15.02 -21.67
C VAL A 92 -16.01 14.28 -21.91
N MET A 93 -16.74 14.01 -20.83
CA MET A 93 -18.05 13.36 -20.88
C MET A 93 -19.21 14.38 -20.81
N GLU A 94 -18.96 15.55 -20.22
CA GLU A 94 -19.94 16.63 -20.07
C GLU A 94 -19.49 17.89 -20.85
N PRO A 95 -19.64 17.92 -22.18
CA PRO A 95 -19.11 18.99 -23.03
C PRO A 95 -19.73 20.38 -22.78
N ASP A 96 -20.92 20.43 -22.17
CA ASP A 96 -21.59 21.68 -21.78
C ASP A 96 -20.98 22.31 -20.51
N VAL A 97 -20.27 21.51 -19.71
CA VAL A 97 -19.61 21.93 -18.47
C VAL A 97 -18.12 22.16 -18.70
N PHE A 98 -17.50 21.24 -19.44
CA PHE A 98 -16.06 21.19 -19.67
C PHE A 98 -15.74 21.31 -21.16
N LYS A 99 -14.84 22.24 -21.50
CA LYS A 99 -14.44 22.46 -22.90
C LYS A 99 -13.43 21.42 -23.37
N GLU A 100 -12.49 21.07 -22.50
CA GLU A 100 -11.35 20.22 -22.83
C GLU A 100 -10.79 19.52 -21.59
N ILE A 101 -10.01 18.48 -21.86
CA ILE A 101 -9.22 17.75 -20.90
C ILE A 101 -7.74 17.89 -21.25
N PHE A 102 -6.89 18.09 -20.25
CA PHE A 102 -5.50 18.43 -20.46
C PHE A 102 -4.59 17.77 -19.41
N TRP A 103 -3.44 17.27 -19.85
CA TRP A 103 -2.37 16.82 -18.96
C TRP A 103 -1.42 17.99 -18.68
N MET A 104 -1.70 18.71 -17.59
CA MET A 104 -0.96 19.91 -17.20
C MET A 104 0.36 19.54 -16.52
N PRO A 105 1.53 20.01 -17.01
CA PRO A 105 2.78 19.86 -16.28
C PRO A 105 2.71 20.60 -14.93
N ILE A 106 2.91 19.88 -13.82
CA ILE A 106 2.72 20.43 -12.47
C ILE A 106 3.65 21.64 -12.26
N LYS A 107 4.90 21.56 -12.74
CA LYS A 107 5.90 22.64 -12.63
C LYS A 107 5.52 23.91 -13.41
N GLU A 108 4.58 23.80 -14.36
CA GLU A 108 4.17 24.90 -15.23
C GLU A 108 2.78 25.46 -14.88
N TYR A 109 2.17 25.03 -13.78
CA TYR A 109 0.79 25.40 -13.40
C TYR A 109 0.53 26.93 -13.44
N LYS A 110 1.55 27.75 -13.15
CA LYS A 110 1.46 29.23 -13.16
C LYS A 110 1.16 29.82 -14.54
N LYS A 111 1.36 29.06 -15.63
CA LYS A 111 1.02 29.48 -17.00
C LYS A 111 -0.48 29.36 -17.29
N TYR A 112 -1.23 28.71 -16.40
CA TYR A 112 -2.63 28.36 -16.61
C TYR A 112 -3.52 29.04 -15.56
N SER A 113 -4.77 29.31 -15.94
CA SER A 113 -5.80 29.70 -14.98
C SER A 113 -6.24 28.45 -14.23
N CYS A 114 -5.99 28.36 -12.93
CA CYS A 114 -6.26 27.16 -12.11
C CYS A 114 -7.22 27.48 -10.97
N ALA A 115 -8.07 26.52 -10.60
CA ALA A 115 -8.84 26.57 -9.37
C ALA A 115 -7.92 26.66 -8.13
N PRO A 116 -8.37 27.28 -7.02
CA PRO A 116 -7.53 27.51 -5.84
C PRO A 116 -6.89 26.24 -5.26
N ASN A 117 -7.65 25.15 -5.14
CA ASN A 117 -7.15 23.85 -4.65
C ASN A 117 -6.12 23.23 -5.59
N LEU A 118 -6.32 23.31 -6.91
CA LEU A 118 -5.36 22.81 -7.89
C LEU A 118 -4.04 23.60 -7.84
N LYS A 119 -4.13 24.92 -7.68
CA LYS A 119 -2.96 25.79 -7.49
C LYS A 119 -2.18 25.41 -6.22
N GLU A 120 -2.88 25.31 -5.09
CA GLU A 120 -2.24 24.97 -3.81
C GLU A 120 -1.64 23.55 -3.85
N PHE A 121 -2.32 22.59 -4.47
CA PHE A 121 -1.77 21.25 -4.70
C PHE A 121 -0.46 21.30 -5.48
N CYS A 122 -0.41 22.03 -6.61
CA CYS A 122 0.81 22.12 -7.41
C CYS A 122 1.96 22.74 -6.61
N GLU A 123 1.67 23.78 -5.81
CA GLU A 123 2.63 24.41 -4.91
C GLU A 123 3.12 23.45 -3.82
N ASP A 124 2.22 22.68 -3.22
CA ASP A 124 2.55 21.69 -2.19
C ASP A 124 3.43 20.57 -2.75
N VAL A 125 3.16 20.10 -3.97
CA VAL A 125 4.01 19.11 -4.67
C VAL A 125 5.39 19.69 -4.99
N ILE A 126 5.46 20.89 -5.59
CA ILE A 126 6.74 21.54 -5.96
C ILE A 126 7.61 21.77 -4.72
N ASN A 127 7.00 22.22 -3.62
CA ASN A 127 7.68 22.50 -2.36
C ASN A 127 7.88 21.26 -1.49
N LYS A 128 7.56 20.05 -1.99
CA LYS A 128 7.70 18.77 -1.27
C LYS A 128 6.94 18.71 0.06
N LYS A 129 5.85 19.47 0.18
CA LYS A 129 4.88 19.35 1.29
C LYS A 129 3.94 18.18 1.09
N VAL A 130 3.75 17.75 -0.16
CA VAL A 130 3.02 16.56 -0.56
C VAL A 130 3.95 15.69 -1.40
N ASP A 131 4.17 14.44 -0.97
CA ASP A 131 4.73 13.42 -1.83
C ASP A 131 3.65 12.78 -2.71
N LEU A 132 4.02 12.41 -3.93
CA LEU A 132 3.18 11.65 -4.84
C LEU A 132 3.52 10.16 -4.79
N ILE A 133 4.11 9.71 -3.68
CA ILE A 133 4.51 8.32 -3.49
C ILE A 133 3.28 7.55 -3.02
N CYS A 134 3.00 6.45 -3.72
CA CYS A 134 1.94 5.53 -3.34
C CYS A 134 2.30 4.84 -2.01
N PRO A 135 1.30 4.42 -1.22
CA PRO A 135 1.56 3.72 0.03
C PRO A 135 2.38 2.44 -0.16
N ILE A 136 3.32 2.24 0.76
CA ILE A 136 4.01 0.96 0.94
C ILE A 136 3.46 0.33 2.21
N ILE A 137 3.07 -0.94 2.13
CA ILE A 137 2.55 -1.71 3.24
C ILE A 137 3.51 -2.88 3.48
N THR A 138 4.02 -3.01 4.70
CA THR A 138 4.85 -4.14 5.09
C THR A 138 4.03 -5.13 5.91
N ILE A 139 4.04 -6.40 5.50
CA ILE A 139 3.33 -7.47 6.18
C ILE A 139 4.34 -8.45 6.76
N SER A 140 4.42 -8.47 8.09
CA SER A 140 5.19 -9.41 8.89
C SER A 140 4.27 -10.37 9.63
N GLY A 141 4.84 -11.41 10.23
CA GLY A 141 4.06 -12.37 11.03
C GLY A 141 4.85 -13.62 11.38
N ASN A 142 4.39 -14.31 12.42
CA ASN A 142 5.00 -15.56 12.88
C ASN A 142 4.62 -16.75 11.96
N PRO A 143 5.34 -17.89 12.01
CA PRO A 143 5.07 -19.06 11.19
C PRO A 143 3.62 -19.55 11.33
N GLY A 144 3.03 -19.98 10.21
CA GLY A 144 1.65 -20.48 10.18
C GLY A 144 0.55 -19.41 10.29
N SER A 145 0.90 -18.12 10.40
CA SER A 145 -0.06 -17.01 10.55
C SER A 145 -0.96 -16.76 9.34
N GLY A 146 -0.62 -17.30 8.16
CA GLY A 146 -1.35 -17.03 6.91
C GLY A 146 -0.85 -15.80 6.15
N LYS A 147 0.24 -15.16 6.60
CA LYS A 147 0.80 -13.92 6.00
C LYS A 147 0.93 -13.94 4.47
N SER A 148 1.35 -15.06 3.86
CA SER A 148 1.55 -15.13 2.42
C SER A 148 0.24 -15.16 1.65
N THR A 149 -0.77 -15.83 2.20
CA THR A 149 -2.14 -15.84 1.65
C THR A 149 -2.76 -14.45 1.79
N ILE A 150 -2.69 -13.85 2.97
CA ILE A 150 -3.19 -12.49 3.24
C ILE A 150 -2.52 -11.48 2.30
N ALA A 151 -1.18 -11.48 2.21
CA ALA A 151 -0.45 -10.54 1.34
C ALA A 151 -0.83 -10.71 -0.14
N THR A 152 -1.13 -11.93 -0.58
CA THR A 152 -1.58 -12.20 -1.96
C THR A 152 -2.97 -11.60 -2.21
N GLU A 153 -3.93 -11.87 -1.32
CA GLU A 153 -5.31 -11.40 -1.49
C GLU A 153 -5.44 -9.88 -1.31
N VAL A 154 -4.70 -9.30 -0.36
CA VAL A 154 -4.62 -7.85 -0.17
C VAL A 154 -3.99 -7.18 -1.39
N ALA A 155 -2.90 -7.75 -1.94
CA ALA A 155 -2.29 -7.22 -3.16
C ALA A 155 -3.27 -7.23 -4.34
N LYS A 156 -4.04 -8.31 -4.51
CA LYS A 156 -5.09 -8.38 -5.55
C LYS A 156 -6.17 -7.31 -5.34
N TYR A 157 -6.69 -7.19 -4.11
CA TYR A 157 -7.73 -6.23 -3.77
C TYR A 157 -7.33 -4.79 -4.13
N PHE A 158 -6.12 -4.40 -3.73
CA PHE A 158 -5.58 -3.07 -4.01
C PHE A 158 -4.86 -2.98 -5.36
N SER A 159 -4.92 -3.99 -6.24
CA SER A 159 -4.15 -3.99 -7.51
C SER A 159 -2.68 -3.58 -7.30
N ALA A 160 -2.11 -3.99 -6.17
CA ALA A 160 -0.80 -3.59 -5.69
C ALA A 160 0.26 -4.57 -6.16
N GLU A 161 1.48 -4.07 -6.39
CA GLU A 161 2.61 -4.95 -6.65
C GLU A 161 3.07 -5.61 -5.34
N ARG A 162 3.34 -6.91 -5.39
CA ARG A 162 3.82 -7.67 -4.23
C ARG A 162 5.30 -8.00 -4.36
N ILE A 163 6.08 -7.58 -3.37
CA ILE A 163 7.48 -8.00 -3.18
C ILE A 163 7.50 -9.07 -2.09
N TYR A 164 7.77 -10.31 -2.48
CA TYR A 164 7.84 -11.43 -1.55
C TYR A 164 9.29 -11.78 -1.21
N VAL A 165 9.77 -11.27 -0.07
CA VAL A 165 11.18 -11.41 0.34
C VAL A 165 11.56 -12.86 0.62
N GLY A 166 10.63 -13.65 1.14
CA GLY A 166 10.85 -15.09 1.35
C GLY A 166 11.14 -15.85 0.06
N GLU A 167 10.53 -15.46 -1.06
CA GLU A 167 10.80 -16.07 -2.38
C GLU A 167 12.18 -15.70 -2.89
N ILE A 168 12.58 -14.43 -2.75
CA ILE A 168 13.92 -13.94 -3.13
C ILE A 168 14.99 -14.76 -2.40
N ARG A 169 14.83 -14.98 -1.08
CA ARG A 169 15.76 -15.81 -0.30
C ARG A 169 15.80 -17.26 -0.77
N ARG A 170 14.65 -17.86 -1.11
CA ARG A 170 14.61 -19.24 -1.62
C ARG A 170 15.30 -19.38 -2.98
N GLN A 171 15.17 -18.38 -3.86
CA GLN A 171 15.86 -18.36 -5.14
C GLN A 171 17.38 -18.28 -4.92
N LEU A 172 17.85 -17.41 -4.03
CA LEU A 172 19.28 -17.31 -3.67
C LEU A 172 19.83 -18.59 -3.05
N ALA A 173 19.06 -19.25 -2.18
CA ALA A 173 19.44 -20.55 -1.63
C ALA A 173 19.64 -21.59 -2.74
N LYS A 174 18.69 -21.66 -3.68
CA LYS A 174 18.74 -22.56 -4.84
C LYS A 174 19.95 -22.27 -5.75
N GLU A 175 20.25 -21.00 -6.02
CA GLU A 175 21.44 -20.59 -6.80
C GLU A 175 22.76 -21.04 -6.15
N LYS A 176 22.80 -21.13 -4.81
CA LYS A 176 23.93 -21.65 -4.04
C LYS A 176 23.91 -23.17 -3.86
N GLY A 177 22.93 -23.88 -4.42
CA GLY A 177 22.76 -25.32 -4.22
C GLY A 177 22.39 -25.70 -2.78
N MET A 178 21.82 -24.77 -2.01
CA MET A 178 21.43 -24.95 -0.62
C MET A 178 19.90 -25.08 -0.49
N THR A 179 19.47 -25.86 0.48
CA THR A 179 18.10 -25.77 1.02
C THR A 179 17.91 -24.44 1.75
N ILE A 180 16.66 -24.03 1.97
CA ILE A 180 16.38 -22.80 2.74
C ILE A 180 16.87 -22.90 4.19
N GLN A 181 16.91 -24.11 4.76
CA GLN A 181 17.41 -24.35 6.12
C GLN A 181 18.92 -24.15 6.18
N GLU A 182 19.67 -24.77 5.28
CA GLU A 182 21.13 -24.57 5.15
C GLU A 182 21.46 -23.10 4.89
N PHE A 183 20.67 -22.42 4.05
CA PHE A 183 20.86 -21.01 3.76
C PHE A 183 20.63 -20.11 5.00
N ASN A 184 19.67 -20.46 5.88
CA ASN A 184 19.46 -19.74 7.14
C ASN A 184 20.63 -19.91 8.12
N GLU A 185 21.21 -21.10 8.19
CA GLU A 185 22.41 -21.38 8.99
C GLU A 185 23.63 -20.64 8.43
N TYR A 186 23.80 -20.67 7.11
CA TYR A 186 24.83 -19.92 6.40
C TYR A 186 24.74 -18.41 6.72
N GLY A 187 23.52 -17.86 6.76
CA GLY A 187 23.25 -16.45 7.11
C GLY A 187 23.67 -16.02 8.52
N LEU A 188 23.92 -16.96 9.46
CA LEU A 188 24.46 -16.62 10.80
C LEU A 188 25.90 -16.07 10.75
N LYS A 189 26.63 -16.35 9.67
CA LYS A 189 28.01 -15.87 9.43
C LYS A 189 28.13 -14.94 8.23
N HIS A 190 27.12 -14.93 7.36
CA HIS A 190 27.13 -14.25 6.06
C HIS A 190 25.99 -13.24 5.99
N PRO A 191 26.20 -12.00 6.48
CA PRO A 191 25.13 -11.01 6.60
C PRO A 191 24.49 -10.63 5.26
N GLU A 192 25.18 -10.82 4.12
CA GLU A 192 24.66 -10.49 2.79
C GLU A 192 23.38 -11.26 2.44
N THR A 193 23.15 -12.45 3.03
CA THR A 193 21.94 -13.24 2.78
C THR A 193 20.66 -12.60 3.30
N ASP A 194 20.79 -11.69 4.26
CA ASP A 194 19.70 -10.98 4.90
C ASP A 194 19.81 -9.48 4.58
N VAL A 195 20.94 -8.85 4.89
CA VAL A 195 21.16 -7.40 4.79
C VAL A 195 20.96 -6.91 3.36
N ASP A 196 21.60 -7.55 2.38
CA ASP A 196 21.55 -7.09 1.00
C ASP A 196 20.19 -7.36 0.37
N VAL A 197 19.58 -8.50 0.72
CA VAL A 197 18.23 -8.87 0.28
C VAL A 197 17.21 -7.87 0.79
N ASP A 198 17.24 -7.57 2.09
CA ASP A 198 16.30 -6.65 2.73
C ASP A 198 16.47 -5.23 2.18
N LYS A 199 17.72 -4.76 2.03
CA LYS A 199 18.00 -3.44 1.42
C LYS A 199 17.52 -3.34 -0.02
N LYS A 200 17.82 -4.35 -0.86
CA LYS A 200 17.37 -4.38 -2.26
C LYS A 200 15.85 -4.43 -2.38
N ALA A 201 15.18 -5.22 -1.54
CA ALA A 201 13.73 -5.28 -1.49
C ALA A 201 13.12 -3.92 -1.13
N SER A 202 13.68 -3.21 -0.15
CA SER A 202 13.23 -1.88 0.25
C SER A 202 13.50 -0.80 -0.78
N GLN A 203 14.66 -0.83 -1.45
CA GLN A 203 14.95 0.08 -2.57
C GLN A 203 13.96 -0.15 -3.73
N LYS A 204 13.76 -1.41 -4.11
CA LYS A 204 12.78 -1.79 -5.14
C LYS A 204 11.37 -1.34 -4.76
N ALA A 205 10.97 -1.49 -3.49
CA ALA A 205 9.67 -1.03 -3.00
C ALA A 205 9.50 0.48 -3.20
N ARG A 206 10.48 1.31 -2.80
CA ARG A 206 10.43 2.76 -2.98
C ARG A 206 10.38 3.19 -4.45
N GLU A 207 11.13 2.51 -5.31
CA GLU A 207 11.12 2.82 -6.74
C GLU A 207 9.76 2.50 -7.38
N LEU A 208 9.19 1.34 -7.08
CA LEU A 208 7.86 0.97 -7.58
C LEU A 208 6.75 1.81 -6.97
N ALA A 209 6.92 2.26 -5.72
CA ALA A 209 5.96 3.12 -5.01
C ALA A 209 5.72 4.47 -5.70
N LYS A 210 6.62 4.91 -6.60
CA LYS A 210 6.37 6.09 -7.44
C LYS A 210 5.13 5.94 -8.31
N ASN A 211 4.79 4.72 -8.70
CA ASN A 211 3.74 4.44 -9.66
C ASN A 211 2.74 3.38 -9.19
N ASN A 212 2.96 2.67 -8.09
CA ASN A 212 2.11 1.55 -7.66
C ASN A 212 2.02 1.48 -6.13
N MET A 213 0.86 1.11 -5.58
CA MET A 213 0.81 0.67 -4.18
C MET A 213 1.63 -0.62 -4.07
N ILE A 214 2.42 -0.75 -3.00
CA ILE A 214 3.35 -1.88 -2.83
C ILE A 214 3.03 -2.65 -1.55
N ILE A 215 2.89 -3.97 -1.66
CA ILE A 215 2.83 -4.90 -0.54
C ILE A 215 4.19 -5.59 -0.44
N VAL A 216 4.91 -5.36 0.66
CA VAL A 216 6.19 -6.03 0.93
C VAL A 216 6.00 -7.07 2.02
N GLU A 217 6.06 -8.34 1.65
CA GLU A 217 5.94 -9.44 2.60
C GLU A 217 7.33 -9.91 3.05
N GLY A 218 7.58 -9.80 4.35
CA GLY A 218 8.80 -10.29 4.98
C GLY A 218 8.83 -9.99 6.47
N ARG A 219 9.88 -10.44 7.17
CA ARG A 219 9.94 -10.36 8.65
C ARG A 219 10.59 -9.08 9.17
N THR A 220 11.35 -8.37 8.33
CA THR A 220 12.20 -7.25 8.76
C THR A 220 11.91 -5.97 7.97
N GLN A 221 11.06 -6.04 6.93
CA GLN A 221 10.83 -4.95 6.00
C GLN A 221 10.24 -3.69 6.66
N PHE A 222 9.50 -3.86 7.76
CA PHE A 222 9.00 -2.75 8.58
C PHE A 222 10.14 -1.84 9.09
N HIS A 223 11.31 -2.42 9.36
CA HIS A 223 12.50 -1.70 9.82
C HIS A 223 13.21 -0.96 8.69
N PHE A 224 13.30 -1.57 7.51
CA PHE A 224 13.98 -0.99 6.34
C PHE A 224 13.10 0.03 5.58
N ILE A 225 11.80 0.01 5.81
CA ILE A 225 10.81 0.93 5.25
C ILE A 225 10.01 1.55 6.41
N PRO A 226 10.65 2.39 7.26
CA PRO A 226 9.98 3.00 8.41
C PRO A 226 8.76 3.86 8.06
N GLU A 227 8.71 4.36 6.83
CA GLU A 227 7.58 5.11 6.26
C GLU A 227 6.39 4.24 5.83
N SER A 228 6.52 2.91 5.87
CA SER A 228 5.43 2.00 5.49
C SER A 228 4.35 1.92 6.57
N ILE A 229 3.14 1.52 6.12
CA ILE A 229 2.11 0.98 7.01
C ILE A 229 2.55 -0.42 7.42
N LYS A 230 2.78 -0.64 8.72
CA LYS A 230 3.41 -1.84 9.28
C LYS A 230 2.35 -2.73 9.90
N ILE A 231 2.18 -3.92 9.34
CA ILE A 231 1.18 -4.89 9.77
C ILE A 231 1.87 -6.15 10.26
N TYR A 232 1.46 -6.65 11.42
CA TYR A 232 1.90 -7.94 11.95
C TYR A 232 0.73 -8.91 12.06
N ILE A 233 0.85 -10.06 11.40
CA ILE A 233 -0.10 -11.16 11.49
C ILE A 233 0.39 -12.14 12.54
N LYS A 234 -0.37 -12.25 13.63
CA LYS A 234 -0.07 -13.12 14.77
C LYS A 234 -0.97 -14.34 14.74
N VAL A 235 -0.44 -15.49 15.13
CA VAL A 235 -1.23 -16.70 15.41
C VAL A 235 -0.66 -17.40 16.64
N ASP A 236 -1.51 -18.09 17.41
CA ASP A 236 -1.05 -19.06 18.40
C ASP A 236 -0.13 -20.09 17.75
N ILE A 237 0.94 -20.48 18.44
CA ILE A 237 1.96 -21.36 17.90
C ILE A 237 1.41 -22.76 17.57
N THR A 238 0.46 -23.25 18.36
CA THR A 238 -0.15 -24.57 18.15
C THR A 238 -1.08 -24.53 16.95
N GLU A 239 -1.90 -23.48 16.83
CA GLU A 239 -2.75 -23.28 15.63
C GLU A 239 -1.92 -23.03 14.36
N GLY A 240 -0.86 -22.23 14.44
CA GLY A 240 0.07 -22.01 13.32
C GLY A 240 0.73 -23.31 12.86
N ALA A 241 1.19 -24.16 13.80
CA ALA A 241 1.74 -25.47 13.48
C ALA A 241 0.69 -26.39 12.84
N LYS A 242 -0.57 -26.38 13.30
CA LYS A 242 -1.67 -27.16 12.69
C LYS A 242 -1.93 -26.72 11.25
N ARG A 243 -1.99 -25.42 11.00
CA ARG A 243 -2.17 -24.84 9.64
C ARG A 243 -1.06 -25.31 8.70
N MET A 244 0.19 -25.19 9.12
CA MET A 244 1.35 -25.63 8.32
C MET A 244 1.39 -27.14 8.11
N PHE A 245 1.09 -27.94 9.14
CA PHE A 245 1.05 -29.40 9.02
C PHE A 245 0.01 -29.83 7.98
N LYS A 246 -1.18 -29.21 7.98
CA LYS A 246 -2.22 -29.48 6.98
C LYS A 246 -1.77 -29.13 5.55
N GLU A 247 -1.11 -27.99 5.35
CA GLU A 247 -0.56 -27.59 4.04
C GLU A 247 0.48 -28.59 3.52
N LEU A 248 1.39 -29.05 4.38
CA LEU A 248 2.45 -29.99 4.03
C LEU A 248 1.92 -31.39 3.67
N GLN A 249 0.73 -31.77 4.13
CA GLN A 249 0.05 -33.00 3.72
C GLN A 249 -0.63 -32.87 2.34
N GLN A 250 -0.97 -31.65 1.92
CA GLN A 250 -1.71 -31.39 0.67
C GLN A 250 -0.79 -31.06 -0.52
N GLU A 251 0.37 -30.45 -0.29
CA GLU A 251 1.30 -30.06 -1.36
C GLU A 251 2.69 -30.74 -1.27
N ASN A 252 3.04 -31.60 -2.24
CA ASN A 252 4.41 -32.07 -2.50
C ASN A 252 5.30 -30.98 -3.17
N LYS A 253 5.12 -29.68 -2.90
CA LYS A 253 5.67 -28.61 -3.75
C LYS A 253 6.82 -27.79 -3.18
N ARG A 254 7.08 -27.87 -1.88
CA ARG A 254 8.21 -27.14 -1.25
C ARG A 254 9.23 -28.18 -0.85
N ASN A 255 10.49 -28.01 -1.24
CA ASN A 255 11.63 -28.85 -0.84
C ASN A 255 11.93 -28.72 0.68
N GLU A 256 10.90 -28.82 1.50
CA GLU A 256 10.93 -28.82 2.95
C GLU A 256 10.57 -30.26 3.34
N GLY A 257 11.42 -30.94 4.13
CA GLY A 257 11.21 -32.34 4.50
C GLY A 257 9.79 -32.57 5.06
N LYS A 258 9.18 -33.73 4.76
CA LYS A 258 7.83 -34.05 5.26
C LYS A 258 7.90 -34.26 6.78
N PRO A 259 7.29 -33.38 7.61
CA PRO A 259 7.30 -33.57 9.05
C PRO A 259 6.46 -34.79 9.42
N LYS A 260 6.93 -35.57 10.39
CA LYS A 260 6.28 -36.83 10.80
C LYS A 260 5.03 -36.59 11.64
N ASN A 261 4.97 -35.48 12.38
CA ASN A 261 3.85 -35.13 13.25
C ASN A 261 3.79 -33.62 13.55
N LEU A 262 2.72 -33.21 14.23
CA LEU A 262 2.46 -31.81 14.62
C LEU A 262 3.53 -31.25 15.58
N GLU A 263 4.03 -32.07 16.51
CA GLU A 263 5.05 -31.63 17.49
C GLU A 263 6.38 -31.29 16.80
N GLU A 264 6.75 -32.03 15.76
CA GLU A 264 7.93 -31.72 14.94
C GLU A 264 7.76 -30.38 14.20
N VAL A 265 6.58 -30.12 13.61
CA VAL A 265 6.30 -28.82 12.98
C VAL A 265 6.38 -27.68 13.99
N LYS A 266 5.80 -27.87 15.18
CA LYS A 266 5.83 -26.90 16.26
C LYS A 266 7.27 -26.60 16.70
N LYS A 267 8.07 -27.63 16.94
CA LYS A 267 9.49 -27.50 17.29
C LYS A 267 10.28 -26.75 16.21
N ASN A 268 10.13 -27.14 14.94
CA ASN A 268 10.82 -26.49 13.83
C ASN A 268 10.44 -25.00 13.70
N ASN A 269 9.19 -24.65 13.99
CA ASN A 269 8.75 -23.25 13.99
C ASN A 269 9.38 -22.44 15.13
N ILE A 270 9.48 -23.01 16.33
CA ILE A 270 10.17 -22.37 17.47
C ILE A 270 11.64 -22.12 17.14
N GLU A 271 12.33 -23.15 16.65
CA GLU A 271 13.75 -23.07 16.30
C GLU A 271 14.01 -22.05 15.18
N ARG A 272 13.12 -22.00 14.18
CA ARG A 272 13.17 -21.02 13.10
C ARG A 272 13.02 -19.59 13.61
N ASP A 273 12.03 -19.33 14.46
CA ASP A 273 11.81 -17.98 14.99
C ASP A 273 12.94 -17.55 15.94
N ALA A 274 13.50 -18.48 16.74
CA ALA A 274 14.66 -18.22 17.57
C ALA A 274 15.92 -17.88 16.73
N SER A 275 16.16 -18.64 15.65
CA SER A 275 17.26 -18.38 14.71
C SER A 275 17.10 -17.04 14.00
N ASP A 276 15.88 -16.73 13.54
CA ASP A 276 15.55 -15.44 12.92
C ASP A 276 15.76 -14.28 13.90
N LEU A 277 15.27 -14.40 15.15
CA LEU A 277 15.48 -13.40 16.19
C LEU A 277 16.98 -13.19 16.49
N GLN A 278 17.76 -14.26 16.55
CA GLN A 278 19.21 -14.18 16.74
C GLN A 278 19.88 -13.41 15.59
N ARG A 279 19.57 -13.74 14.33
CA ARG A 279 20.13 -13.04 13.17
C ARG A 279 19.75 -11.57 13.17
N TYR A 280 18.47 -11.25 13.36
CA TYR A 280 17.99 -9.87 13.26
C TYR A 280 18.46 -9.01 14.44
N LYS A 281 18.60 -9.59 15.64
CA LYS A 281 19.24 -8.89 16.76
C LYS A 281 20.72 -8.64 16.50
N LYS A 282 21.45 -9.60 15.92
CA LYS A 282 22.86 -9.47 15.58
C LYS A 282 23.12 -8.41 14.50
N TYR A 283 22.35 -8.42 13.41
CA TYR A 283 22.63 -7.60 12.22
C TYR A 283 21.89 -6.27 12.19
N TYR A 284 20.71 -6.19 12.81
CA TYR A 284 19.85 -5.01 12.75
C TYR A 284 19.55 -4.42 14.13
N ASN A 285 19.90 -5.11 15.21
CA ASN A 285 19.50 -4.78 16.57
C ASN A 285 17.97 -4.63 16.72
N ILE A 286 17.20 -5.49 16.04
CA ILE A 286 15.73 -5.50 16.10
C ILE A 286 15.19 -6.81 16.66
N ASP A 287 14.04 -6.71 17.32
CA ASP A 287 13.17 -7.83 17.65
C ASP A 287 11.92 -7.75 16.78
N HIS A 288 11.84 -8.60 15.76
CA HIS A 288 10.72 -8.64 14.82
C HIS A 288 9.41 -9.15 15.44
N THR A 289 9.46 -9.75 16.64
CA THR A 289 8.27 -10.24 17.36
C THR A 289 7.64 -9.19 18.25
N LYS A 290 8.34 -8.06 18.47
CA LYS A 290 7.87 -6.96 19.30
C LYS A 290 6.72 -6.21 18.60
N GLU A 291 5.51 -6.40 19.10
CA GLU A 291 4.27 -5.86 18.55
C GLU A 291 4.24 -4.33 18.43
N SER A 292 4.94 -3.59 19.31
CA SER A 292 5.03 -2.12 19.25
C SER A 292 5.82 -1.57 18.06
N ASN A 293 6.44 -2.43 17.25
CA ASN A 293 7.05 -2.02 15.98
C ASN A 293 6.02 -1.82 14.85
N TYR A 294 4.76 -2.22 15.07
CA TYR A 294 3.75 -2.30 14.02
C TYR A 294 2.58 -1.37 14.31
N ASP A 295 2.01 -0.82 13.25
CA ASP A 295 0.84 0.07 13.32
C ASP A 295 -0.44 -0.74 13.55
N PHE A 296 -0.47 -2.00 13.10
CA PHE A 296 -1.56 -2.94 13.34
C PHE A 296 -1.08 -4.36 13.59
N VAL A 297 -1.63 -4.97 14.64
CA VAL A 297 -1.40 -6.38 14.97
C VAL A 297 -2.74 -7.10 14.90
N LEU A 298 -2.81 -8.11 14.03
CA LEU A 298 -4.00 -8.95 13.87
C LEU A 298 -3.71 -10.37 14.37
N ASP A 299 -4.38 -10.76 15.46
CA ASP A 299 -4.39 -12.15 15.91
C ASP A 299 -5.41 -12.97 15.11
N THR A 300 -4.91 -13.89 14.30
CA THR A 300 -5.69 -14.73 13.39
C THR A 300 -6.10 -16.07 13.99
N THR A 301 -5.74 -16.36 15.25
CA THR A 301 -5.94 -17.67 15.91
C THR A 301 -7.38 -18.17 15.81
N LYS A 302 -8.36 -17.28 15.94
CA LYS A 302 -9.80 -17.60 15.95
C LYS A 302 -10.55 -17.07 14.73
N LEU A 303 -9.83 -16.53 13.75
CA LEU A 303 -10.42 -15.94 12.56
C LEU A 303 -10.38 -16.93 11.40
N ASN A 304 -11.36 -16.83 10.52
CA ASN A 304 -11.26 -17.44 9.20
C ASN A 304 -10.60 -16.48 8.21
N ILE A 305 -10.09 -17.02 7.09
CA ILE A 305 -9.32 -16.25 6.11
C ILE A 305 -10.07 -15.02 5.55
N GLN A 306 -11.40 -15.09 5.40
CA GLN A 306 -12.19 -13.95 4.90
C GLN A 306 -12.22 -12.82 5.91
N GLN A 307 -12.43 -13.14 7.20
CA GLN A 307 -12.38 -12.17 8.30
C GLN A 307 -10.97 -11.58 8.47
N GLU A 308 -9.93 -12.40 8.31
CA GLU A 308 -8.54 -11.96 8.35
C GLU A 308 -8.29 -10.90 7.26
N ILE A 309 -8.61 -11.23 6.01
CA ILE A 309 -8.42 -10.34 4.86
C ILE A 309 -9.24 -9.05 5.00
N GLN A 310 -10.50 -9.15 5.39
CA GLN A 310 -11.38 -7.98 5.54
C GLN A 310 -10.82 -6.99 6.56
N LYS A 311 -10.39 -7.47 7.74
CA LYS A 311 -9.83 -6.60 8.79
C LYS A 311 -8.54 -5.90 8.34
N ILE A 312 -7.70 -6.59 7.57
CA ILE A 312 -6.48 -5.98 7.01
C ILE A 312 -6.82 -4.91 5.97
N ILE A 313 -7.78 -5.19 5.07
CA ILE A 313 -8.24 -4.22 4.07
C ILE A 313 -8.80 -2.98 4.75
N GLU A 314 -9.73 -3.15 5.70
CA GLU A 314 -10.33 -2.04 6.44
C GLU A 314 -9.28 -1.19 7.15
N PHE A 315 -8.27 -1.82 7.77
CA PHE A 315 -7.17 -1.09 8.39
C PHE A 315 -6.34 -0.30 7.37
N ILE A 316 -5.98 -0.90 6.23
CA ILE A 316 -5.20 -0.23 5.18
C ILE A 316 -6.01 0.94 4.59
N GLU A 317 -7.28 0.73 4.25
CA GLU A 317 -8.16 1.78 3.74
C GLU A 317 -8.24 2.94 4.73
N ASN A 318 -8.49 2.67 6.01
CA ASN A 318 -8.53 3.75 7.01
C ASN A 318 -7.19 4.48 7.11
N SER A 319 -6.08 3.76 7.02
CA SER A 319 -4.72 4.33 7.11
C SER A 319 -4.35 5.22 5.92
N ILE A 320 -4.78 4.87 4.70
CA ILE A 320 -4.49 5.66 3.50
C ILE A 320 -5.50 6.81 3.29
N MET A 321 -6.67 6.74 3.94
CA MET A 321 -7.75 7.73 3.79
C MET A 321 -7.81 8.77 4.91
N THR A 322 -7.06 8.58 6.00
CA THR A 322 -6.98 9.57 7.07
C THR A 322 -6.02 10.70 6.70
N GLU A 323 -6.41 11.94 6.98
CA GLU A 323 -5.49 13.08 6.91
C GLU A 323 -4.31 12.79 7.83
N ASN A 324 -3.10 12.70 7.27
CA ASN A 324 -1.90 12.70 8.09
C ASN A 324 -1.92 13.99 8.92
N LYS A 325 -2.16 13.85 10.23
CA LYS A 325 -1.94 14.91 11.20
C LYS A 325 -0.43 15.15 11.27
N HIS A 326 0.10 15.92 10.33
CA HIS A 326 1.44 16.49 10.42
C HIS A 326 1.35 17.92 10.92
#